data_AF-A0A0H2W0I1-F1
#
_entry.id   AF-A0A0H2W0I1-F1
#
_cell.length_a   1.000
_cell.length_b   1.000
_cell.length_c   1.000
_cell.angle_alpha   90.00
_cell.angle_beta   90.00
_cell.angle_gamma   90.00
#
_symmetry.space_group_name_H-M   'P 1'
#
loop_
_entity.id
_entity.type
_entity.pdbx_description
1 polymer ?
#
loop_
_entity_poly.entity_id
_entity_poly.type
_entity_poly.pdbx_seq_one_letter_code
_entity_poly.pdbx_strand_id
1 'polypeptide(L)'
;MMTYRLADFLGIDIVELVAEIHRSNMTKLWPADAEERRVAVENCKYNKEDLGFRHAEGTDMMIGFRVSDGKILKSPTYSDVDLTRFVEKAKSSSLYEMVKKQL
;
A
#
# COMPACT_ATOMS: atom_id res chain seq x y z
N MET A 1 -15.68 5.22 -13.44
CA MET A 1 -15.82 3.75 -13.66
C MET A 1 -14.98 3.26 -14.86
N MET A 2 -13.83 3.90 -15.16
CA MET A 2 -12.96 3.53 -16.29
C MET A 2 -11.86 2.54 -15.89
N THR A 3 -11.37 2.65 -14.64
CA THR A 3 -10.26 1.84 -14.10
C THR A 3 -10.59 0.35 -14.05
N TYR A 4 -11.81 -0.02 -13.63
CA TYR A 4 -12.26 -1.42 -13.61
C TYR A 4 -12.31 -2.02 -15.02
N ARG A 5 -12.90 -1.29 -15.98
CA ARG A 5 -12.95 -1.72 -17.39
C ARG A 5 -11.56 -1.89 -18.01
N LEU A 6 -10.60 -1.04 -17.62
CA LEU A 6 -9.22 -1.18 -18.07
C LEU A 6 -8.58 -2.47 -17.52
N ALA A 7 -8.84 -2.83 -16.26
CA ALA A 7 -8.38 -4.10 -15.70
C ALA A 7 -8.96 -5.29 -16.49
N ASP A 8 -10.25 -5.23 -16.84
CA ASP A 8 -10.91 -6.25 -17.66
C ASP A 8 -10.22 -6.41 -19.04
N PHE A 9 -9.93 -5.30 -19.73
CA PHE A 9 -9.23 -5.33 -21.02
C PHE A 9 -7.79 -5.85 -20.92
N LEU A 10 -7.14 -5.65 -19.77
CA LEU A 10 -5.80 -6.18 -19.48
C LEU A 10 -5.85 -7.64 -18.98
N GLY A 11 -7.04 -8.22 -18.82
CA GLY A 11 -7.23 -9.57 -18.28
C GLY A 11 -6.78 -9.71 -16.83
N ILE A 12 -6.77 -8.60 -16.08
CA ILE A 12 -6.39 -8.56 -14.66
C ILE A 12 -7.63 -8.82 -13.81
N ASP A 13 -7.53 -9.78 -12.88
CA ASP A 13 -8.51 -9.89 -11.79
C ASP A 13 -8.35 -8.70 -10.84
N ILE A 14 -9.32 -7.78 -10.90
CA ILE A 14 -9.30 -6.55 -10.11
C ILE A 14 -9.52 -6.81 -8.62
N VAL A 15 -10.23 -7.88 -8.25
CA VAL A 15 -10.46 -8.24 -6.85
C VAL A 15 -9.15 -8.70 -6.24
N GLU A 16 -8.42 -9.56 -6.93
CA GLU A 16 -7.10 -10.01 -6.48
C GLU A 16 -6.08 -8.86 -6.42
N LEU A 17 -6.11 -7.94 -7.39
CA LEU A 17 -5.24 -6.75 -7.40
C LEU A 17 -5.51 -5.86 -6.18
N VAL A 18 -6.78 -5.55 -5.93
CA VAL A 18 -7.17 -4.72 -4.78
C VAL A 18 -6.89 -5.43 -3.46
N ALA A 19 -7.05 -6.76 -3.40
CA ALA A 19 -6.72 -7.54 -2.20
C ALA A 19 -5.23 -7.46 -1.86
N GLU A 20 -4.33 -7.55 -2.85
CA GLU A 20 -2.88 -7.45 -2.61
C GLU A 20 -2.47 -6.04 -2.20
N ILE A 21 -3.07 -5.01 -2.82
CA ILE A 21 -2.90 -3.61 -2.40
C ILE A 21 -3.40 -3.43 -0.96
N HIS A 22 -4.55 -4.02 -0.62
CA HIS A 22 -5.12 -3.94 0.71
C HIS A 22 -4.23 -4.63 1.74
N ARG A 23 -3.73 -5.85 1.47
CA ARG A 23 -2.76 -6.56 2.32
C ARG A 23 -1.54 -5.67 2.60
N SER A 24 -0.90 -5.14 1.57
CA SER A 24 0.25 -4.23 1.75
C SER A 24 -0.13 -2.97 2.55
N ASN A 25 -1.29 -2.38 2.29
CA ASN A 25 -1.79 -1.23 3.04
C ASN A 25 -1.98 -1.53 4.54
N MET A 26 -2.49 -2.71 4.89
CA MET A 26 -2.66 -3.11 6.29
C MET A 26 -1.32 -3.25 7.02
N THR A 27 -0.23 -3.60 6.32
CA THR A 27 1.11 -3.62 6.91
C THR A 27 1.72 -2.23 7.15
N LYS A 28 1.06 -1.15 6.70
CA LYS A 28 1.46 0.22 7.06
C LYS A 28 1.15 0.55 8.51
N LEU A 29 0.22 -0.17 9.12
CA LEU A 29 -0.23 0.06 10.48
C LEU A 29 0.88 -0.28 11.47
N TRP A 30 0.90 0.49 12.55
CA TRP A 30 1.88 0.43 13.63
C TRP A 30 1.31 -0.36 14.81
N PRO A 31 2.18 -0.97 15.64
CA PRO A 31 1.73 -1.75 16.78
C PRO A 31 0.79 -0.97 17.70
N ALA A 32 -0.25 -1.66 18.18
CA ALA A 32 -1.18 -1.17 19.19
C ALA A 32 -0.49 -1.03 20.55
N ASP A 33 0.34 -2.01 20.90
CA ASP A 33 1.12 -2.02 22.12
C ASP A 33 2.10 -0.83 22.16
N ALA A 34 2.14 -0.15 23.30
CA ALA A 34 2.92 1.06 23.46
C ALA A 34 4.42 0.78 23.44
N GLU A 35 4.86 -0.35 23.98
CA GLU A 35 6.27 -0.72 24.06
C GLU A 35 6.79 -1.21 22.72
N GLU A 36 6.04 -2.08 22.03
CA GLU A 36 6.35 -2.48 20.66
C GLU A 36 6.40 -1.27 19.72
N ARG A 37 5.46 -0.33 19.86
CA ARG A 37 5.45 0.90 19.07
C ARG A 37 6.63 1.79 19.42
N ARG A 38 7.03 1.91 20.70
CA ARG A 38 8.24 2.64 21.10
C ARG A 38 9.48 2.07 20.43
N VAL A 39 9.64 0.75 20.43
CA VAL A 39 10.74 0.06 19.73
C VAL A 39 10.69 0.32 18.22
N ALA A 40 9.50 0.29 17.61
CA ALA A 40 9.33 0.61 16.20
C ALA A 40 9.73 2.06 15.87
N VAL A 41 9.37 3.03 16.73
CA VAL A 41 9.74 4.45 16.58
C VAL A 41 11.26 4.62 16.64
N GLU A 42 11.92 3.94 17.58
CA GLU A 42 13.37 4.01 17.73
C GLU A 42 14.13 3.51 16.50
N ASN A 43 13.57 2.51 15.81
CA ASN A 43 14.19 1.89 14.63
C ASN A 43 13.68 2.46 13.29
N CYS A 44 12.80 3.46 13.31
CA CYS A 44 12.24 4.01 12.07
C CYS A 44 13.12 5.11 11.46
N LYS A 45 12.96 5.32 10.15
CA LYS A 45 13.69 6.35 9.38
C LYS A 45 13.08 7.76 9.48
N TYR A 46 12.04 7.96 10.28
CA TYR A 46 11.28 9.21 10.33
C TYR A 46 11.80 10.14 11.42
N ASN A 47 11.53 11.44 11.28
CA ASN A 47 11.76 12.38 12.38
C ASN A 47 10.78 12.07 13.52
N LYS A 48 11.32 11.68 14.68
CA LYS A 48 10.54 11.29 15.87
C LYS A 48 9.71 12.46 16.41
N GLU A 49 10.20 13.68 16.28
CA GLU A 49 9.51 14.89 16.75
C GLU A 49 8.30 15.26 15.88
N ASP A 50 8.28 14.79 14.62
CA ASP A 50 7.20 15.04 13.66
C ASP A 50 6.31 13.79 13.48
N LEU A 51 6.44 12.79 14.36
CA LEU A 51 5.72 11.53 14.28
C LEU A 51 4.55 11.51 15.27
N GLY A 52 3.33 11.42 14.72
CA GLY A 52 2.09 11.28 15.47
C GLY A 52 1.43 9.92 15.24
N PHE A 53 0.53 9.54 16.16
CA PHE A 53 -0.24 8.31 16.08
C PHE A 53 -1.72 8.55 16.36
N ARG A 54 -2.58 7.87 15.61
CA ARG A 54 -4.02 7.80 15.85
C ARG A 54 -4.54 6.38 15.64
N HIS A 55 -5.67 6.05 16.24
CA HIS A 55 -6.29 4.74 16.08
C HIS A 55 -6.70 4.49 14.62
N ALA A 56 -6.49 3.28 14.11
CA ALA A 56 -7.05 2.85 12.84
C ALA A 56 -8.49 2.33 13.07
N GLU A 57 -9.47 2.79 12.30
CA GLU A 57 -10.85 2.32 12.48
C GLU A 57 -10.97 0.81 12.15
N GLY A 58 -11.68 0.05 13.00
CA GLY A 58 -11.93 -1.38 12.77
C GLY A 58 -10.79 -2.33 13.18
N THR A 59 -9.73 -1.85 13.85
CA THR A 59 -8.63 -2.66 14.39
C THR A 59 -7.98 -1.94 15.57
N ASP A 60 -7.31 -2.65 16.48
CA ASP A 60 -6.60 -2.03 17.62
C ASP A 60 -5.29 -1.35 17.22
N MET A 61 -4.87 -1.51 15.96
CA MET A 61 -3.61 -1.00 15.43
C MET A 61 -3.62 0.52 15.23
N MET A 62 -2.43 1.10 15.08
CA MET A 62 -2.24 2.56 14.98
C MET A 62 -1.87 3.00 13.57
N ILE A 63 -2.33 4.19 13.17
CA ILE A 63 -1.84 4.92 12.00
C ILE A 63 -0.75 5.87 12.46
N GLY A 64 0.49 5.63 12.03
CA GLY A 64 1.58 6.60 12.12
C GLY A 64 1.43 7.66 11.03
N PHE A 65 1.55 8.93 11.38
CA PHE A 65 1.47 10.04 10.43
C PHE A 65 2.46 11.14 10.79
N ARG A 66 2.77 11.97 9.80
CA ARG A 66 3.59 13.15 9.99
C ARG A 66 2.73 14.31 10.50
N VAL A 67 3.09 14.92 11.64
CA VAL A 67 2.29 15.98 12.27
C VAL A 67 2.22 17.23 11.38
N SER A 68 3.31 17.55 10.69
CA SER A 68 3.43 18.76 9.86
C SER A 68 2.50 18.80 8.64
N ASP A 69 2.11 17.66 8.06
CA ASP A 69 1.27 17.62 6.85
C ASP A 69 0.21 16.52 6.83
N GLY A 70 0.09 15.72 7.89
CA GLY A 70 -0.87 14.63 7.99
C GLY A 70 -0.56 13.41 7.11
N LYS A 71 0.61 13.35 6.46
CA LYS A 71 0.96 12.22 5.59
C LYS A 71 1.09 10.93 6.39
N ILE A 72 0.38 9.88 5.96
CA ILE A 72 0.48 8.55 6.56
C ILE A 72 1.87 7.95 6.27
N LEU A 73 2.48 7.40 7.32
CA LEU A 73 3.82 6.81 7.31
C LEU A 73 3.74 5.29 7.42
N LYS A 74 4.63 4.60 6.72
CA LYS A 74 4.69 3.14 6.70
C LYS A 74 5.37 2.64 7.99
N SER A 75 4.77 1.68 8.69
CA SER A 75 5.45 0.99 9.79
C SER A 75 6.82 0.42 9.34
N PRO A 76 7.83 0.31 10.23
CA PRO A 76 9.10 -0.33 9.90
C PRO A 76 8.96 -1.77 9.42
N THR A 77 7.88 -2.47 9.81
CA THR A 77 7.56 -3.84 9.39
C THR A 77 6.72 -3.91 8.11
N TYR A 78 6.54 -2.77 7.43
CA TYR A 78 5.76 -2.69 6.21
C TYR A 78 6.31 -3.62 5.11
N SER A 79 5.37 -4.26 4.40
CA SER A 79 5.63 -5.13 3.27
C SER A 79 5.11 -4.49 1.99
N ASP A 80 5.99 -4.34 1.00
CA ASP A 80 5.61 -3.81 -0.30
C ASP A 80 4.56 -4.68 -1.00
N VAL A 81 3.74 -4.01 -1.79
CA VAL A 81 2.76 -4.64 -2.67
C VAL A 81 3.50 -5.39 -3.77
N ASP A 82 3.14 -6.66 -4.00
CA ASP A 82 3.67 -7.41 -5.14
C ASP A 82 2.71 -7.33 -6.33
N LEU A 83 3.08 -6.52 -7.32
CA LEU A 83 2.30 -6.32 -8.53
C LEU A 83 2.78 -7.17 -9.72
N THR A 84 3.82 -7.99 -9.54
CA THR A 84 4.55 -8.65 -10.62
C THR A 84 3.61 -9.47 -11.50
N ARG A 85 2.81 -10.34 -10.90
CA ARG A 85 1.85 -11.21 -11.61
C ARG A 85 0.81 -10.43 -12.42
N PHE A 86 0.36 -9.27 -11.92
CA PHE A 86 -0.62 -8.44 -12.62
C PHE A 86 0.01 -7.70 -13.81
N VAL A 87 1.25 -7.24 -13.64
CA VAL A 87 2.03 -6.62 -14.73
C VAL A 87 2.32 -7.63 -15.84
N GLU A 88 2.74 -8.84 -15.49
CA GLU A 88 2.94 -9.93 -16.45
C GLU A 88 1.66 -10.26 -17.20
N LYS A 89 0.52 -10.31 -16.49
CA LYS A 89 -0.78 -10.49 -17.10
C LYS A 89 -1.13 -9.36 -18.07
N ALA A 90 -0.96 -8.09 -17.68
CA ALA A 90 -1.20 -6.95 -18.54
C ALA A 90 -0.34 -6.99 -19.81
N LYS A 91 0.94 -7.34 -19.69
CA LYS A 91 1.86 -7.47 -20.83
C LYS A 91 1.44 -8.57 -21.82
N SER A 92 0.72 -9.58 -21.36
CA SER A 92 0.17 -10.63 -22.23
C SER A 92 -1.15 -10.24 -22.92
N SER A 93 -1.73 -9.08 -22.59
CA SER A 93 -3.00 -8.63 -23.16
C SER A 93 -2.84 -8.08 -24.58
N SER A 94 -3.88 -8.23 -25.40
CA SER A 94 -3.93 -7.67 -26.76
C SER A 94 -3.86 -6.14 -26.74
N LEU A 95 -4.40 -5.50 -25.69
CA LEU A 95 -4.36 -4.06 -25.51
C LEU A 95 -2.93 -3.54 -25.33
N TYR A 96 -2.08 -4.27 -24.60
CA TYR A 96 -0.67 -3.88 -24.41
C TYR A 96 0.08 -3.77 -25.73
N GLU A 97 -0.10 -4.73 -26.63
CA GLU A 97 0.51 -4.71 -27.96
C GLU A 97 -0.02 -3.58 -28.85
N MET A 98 -1.30 -3.18 -28.69
CA MET A 98 -1.87 -2.03 -29.41
C MET A 98 -1.27 -0.71 -28.95
N VAL A 99 -1.08 -0.53 -27.65
CA VAL A 99 -0.50 0.69 -27.07
C VAL A 99 1.00 0.78 -27.33
N LYS A 100 1.73 -0.33 -27.23
CA LYS A 100 3.18 -0.38 -27.48
C LYS A 100 3.56 0.05 -28.91
N LYS A 101 2.70 -0.21 -29.90
CA LYS A 101 2.94 0.18 -31.31
C LYS A 101 2.71 1.67 -31.59
N GLN A 102 2.17 2.42 -30.64
CA GLN A 102 1.87 3.85 -30.77
C GLN A 102 2.88 4.75 -30.03
N LEU A 103 3.86 4.15 -29.32
CA LEU A 103 4.96 4.82 -28.65
C LEU A 103 6.27 4.59 -29.41
#